data_AF-A0A9W7AMX3-F1
#
_entry.id   AF-A0A9W7AMX3-F1
#
_cell.length_a   1.000
_cell.length_b   1.000
_cell.length_c   1.000
_cell.angle_alpha   90.00
_cell.angle_beta   90.00
_cell.angle_gamma   90.00
#
_symmetry.space_group_name_H-M   'P 1'
#
loop_
_entity.id
_entity.type
_entity.pdbx_description
1 polymer ?
#
loop_
_entity_poly.entity_id
_entity_poly.type
_entity_poly.pdbx_seq_one_letter_code
_entity_poly.pdbx_strand_id
1 'polypeptide(L)'
;QLSKSSDAIFADSDLPRDFIKSYLQYRSILQFSTDFFVFDITPGTLDTNLWPTIAPYFAASQARAGQGSPSKIERDFTNPMRILRLAVPPDDKDFDGLQLGEDKFARSMAKVGKVVSAAGGDIPVEITKADVRAVEDGMEEARQGLNMFITTLNKALNVDELKLVPAKGQTYPRSKGRYITYVKGLKQCQNRGGTTLANTWGALMVSGTMQESCQIPEANAYFYQ
;
A
#
# COMPACT_ATOMS: atom_id res chain seq x y z
N GLN A 1 2.46 -27.10 -6.69
CA GLN A 1 3.92 -27.01 -6.45
C GLN A 1 4.12 -26.12 -5.25
N LEU A 2 4.65 -26.66 -4.15
CA LEU A 2 4.90 -25.89 -2.93
C LEU A 2 5.93 -24.80 -3.27
N SER A 3 5.48 -23.55 -3.27
CA SER A 3 6.34 -22.37 -3.28
C SER A 3 7.44 -22.60 -2.26
N LYS A 4 8.71 -22.60 -2.68
CA LYS A 4 9.82 -22.55 -1.73
C LYS A 4 9.56 -21.34 -0.82
N SER A 5 9.66 -21.53 0.50
CA SER A 5 9.62 -20.39 1.41
C SER A 5 10.72 -19.42 1.00
N SER A 6 10.49 -18.12 1.10
CA SER A 6 11.45 -17.12 0.60
C SER A 6 12.78 -17.17 1.35
N ASP A 7 12.79 -17.73 2.56
CA ASP A 7 14.01 -18.06 3.29
C ASP A 7 14.92 -19.01 2.50
N ALA A 8 14.34 -19.94 1.72
CA ALA A 8 15.08 -20.83 0.82
C ALA A 8 15.46 -20.18 -0.53
N ILE A 9 14.88 -19.03 -0.87
CA ILE A 9 15.24 -18.25 -2.07
C ILE A 9 16.51 -17.43 -1.81
N PHE A 10 16.64 -16.89 -0.59
CA PHE A 10 17.74 -15.96 -0.25
C PHE A 10 18.93 -16.60 0.47
N ALA A 11 18.89 -17.91 0.76
CA ALA A 11 19.93 -18.60 1.52
C ALA A 11 21.36 -18.43 0.94
N ASP A 12 21.47 -18.35 -0.39
CA ASP A 12 22.74 -18.24 -1.12
C ASP A 12 22.85 -16.93 -1.94
N SER A 13 22.06 -15.90 -1.62
CA SER A 13 22.09 -14.65 -2.41
C SER A 13 23.22 -13.71 -1.96
N ASP A 14 23.89 -13.07 -2.91
CA ASP A 14 24.88 -12.02 -2.67
C ASP A 14 24.26 -10.66 -2.24
N LEU A 15 22.95 -10.63 -2.03
CA LEU A 15 22.23 -9.41 -1.68
C LEU A 15 22.54 -8.98 -0.24
N PRO A 16 22.55 -7.66 0.06
CA PRO A 16 22.72 -7.18 1.42
C PRO A 16 21.68 -7.78 2.38
N ARG A 17 22.12 -8.29 3.53
CA ARG A 17 21.23 -8.91 4.52
C ARG A 17 20.12 -7.98 5.00
N ASP A 18 20.42 -6.69 5.15
CA ASP A 18 19.44 -5.69 5.55
C ASP A 18 18.38 -5.46 4.47
N PHE A 19 18.74 -5.61 3.18
CA PHE A 19 17.79 -5.54 2.08
C PHE A 19 16.82 -6.72 2.12
N ILE A 20 17.34 -7.94 2.25
CA ILE A 20 16.54 -9.17 2.37
C ILE A 20 15.60 -9.08 3.57
N LYS A 21 16.12 -8.68 4.74
CA LYS A 21 15.34 -8.54 5.97
C LYS A 21 14.21 -7.52 5.81
N SER A 22 14.52 -6.35 5.24
CA SER A 22 13.53 -5.31 4.99
C SER A 22 12.47 -5.78 3.99
N TYR A 23 12.88 -6.48 2.93
CA TYR A 23 11.95 -7.08 1.98
C TYR A 23 10.99 -8.06 2.64
N LEU A 24 11.51 -9.06 3.37
CA LEU A 24 10.69 -10.07 4.03
C LEU A 24 9.70 -9.45 5.03
N GLN A 25 10.11 -8.38 5.70
CA GLN A 25 9.29 -7.65 6.65
C GLN A 25 8.16 -6.84 6.00
N TYR A 26 8.42 -6.17 4.87
CA TYR A 26 7.47 -5.22 4.27
C TYR A 26 6.69 -5.76 3.07
N ARG A 27 7.12 -6.86 2.43
CA ARG A 27 6.46 -7.40 1.22
C ARG A 27 4.98 -7.72 1.41
N SER A 28 4.60 -8.29 2.54
CA SER A 28 3.21 -8.70 2.82
C SER A 28 2.32 -7.48 2.99
N ILE A 29 2.85 -6.42 3.60
CA ILE A 29 2.15 -5.15 3.77
C ILE A 29 2.05 -4.44 2.43
N LEU A 30 3.14 -4.34 1.67
CA LEU A 30 3.13 -3.71 0.36
C LEU A 30 2.11 -4.39 -0.56
N GLN A 31 2.07 -5.73 -0.57
CA GLN A 31 1.07 -6.47 -1.35
C GLN A 31 -0.37 -6.25 -0.87
N PHE A 32 -0.59 -6.23 0.45
CA PHE A 32 -1.89 -5.91 1.02
C PHE A 32 -2.34 -4.48 0.67
N SER A 33 -1.42 -3.52 0.69
CA SER A 33 -1.66 -2.15 0.24
C SER A 33 -2.00 -2.12 -1.25
N THR A 34 -1.30 -2.87 -2.09
CA THR A 34 -1.66 -3.05 -3.50
C THR A 34 -3.08 -3.62 -3.67
N ASP A 35 -3.48 -4.59 -2.84
CA ASP A 35 -4.85 -5.12 -2.83
C ASP A 35 -5.87 -4.04 -2.41
N PHE A 36 -5.55 -3.23 -1.40
CA PHE A 36 -6.36 -2.07 -0.98
C PHE A 36 -6.50 -1.01 -2.09
N PHE A 37 -5.42 -0.75 -2.85
CA PHE A 37 -5.47 0.16 -4.01
C PHE A 37 -6.49 -0.31 -5.05
N VAL A 38 -6.48 -1.61 -5.36
CA VAL A 38 -7.36 -2.21 -6.37
C VAL A 38 -8.80 -2.34 -5.88
N PHE A 39 -9.01 -2.76 -4.64
CA PHE A 39 -10.34 -3.16 -4.16
C PHE A 39 -11.12 -2.06 -3.46
N ASP A 40 -10.46 -1.05 -2.89
CA ASP A 40 -11.11 0.03 -2.15
C ASP A 40 -10.84 1.42 -2.77
N ILE A 41 -9.58 1.79 -3.01
CA ILE A 41 -9.26 3.14 -3.53
C ILE A 41 -9.79 3.31 -4.96
N THR A 42 -9.50 2.36 -5.85
CA THR A 42 -9.90 2.49 -7.26
C THR A 42 -11.42 2.53 -7.42
N PRO A 43 -12.23 1.63 -6.83
CA PRO A 43 -13.69 1.74 -6.90
C PRO A 43 -14.22 3.01 -6.22
N GLY A 44 -13.63 3.42 -5.10
CA GLY A 44 -14.05 4.63 -4.38
C GLY A 44 -13.74 5.93 -5.12
N THR A 45 -12.72 5.96 -5.97
CA THR A 45 -12.39 7.13 -6.80
C THR A 45 -13.23 7.21 -8.07
N LEU A 46 -13.74 6.08 -8.57
CA LEU A 46 -14.63 6.01 -9.73
C LEU A 46 -16.06 6.49 -9.45
N ASP A 47 -16.51 6.44 -8.20
CA ASP A 47 -17.82 6.94 -7.78
C ASP A 47 -17.66 8.24 -6.98
N THR A 48 -18.08 9.35 -7.55
CA THR A 48 -17.99 10.68 -6.91
C THR A 48 -18.76 10.76 -5.60
N ASN A 49 -19.80 9.94 -5.40
CA ASN A 49 -20.55 9.89 -4.14
C ASN A 49 -19.72 9.26 -3.01
N LEU A 50 -18.70 8.48 -3.34
CA LEU A 50 -17.80 7.84 -2.37
C LEU A 50 -16.60 8.72 -2.03
N TRP A 51 -16.36 9.83 -2.73
CA TRP A 51 -15.23 10.73 -2.48
C TRP A 51 -15.15 11.21 -1.02
N PRO A 52 -16.25 11.64 -0.36
CA PRO A 52 -16.21 11.98 1.07
C PRO A 52 -15.80 10.81 1.96
N THR A 53 -16.13 9.57 1.58
CA THR A 53 -15.78 8.36 2.34
C THR A 53 -14.30 8.00 2.20
N ILE A 54 -13.70 8.24 1.03
CA ILE A 54 -12.29 7.92 0.77
C ILE A 54 -11.34 9.09 1.03
N ALA A 55 -11.82 10.34 1.09
CA ALA A 55 -11.03 11.53 1.41
C ALA A 55 -10.16 11.38 2.68
N PRO A 56 -10.64 10.76 3.78
CA PRO A 56 -9.81 10.54 4.97
C PRO A 56 -8.58 9.66 4.74
N TYR A 57 -8.53 8.86 3.66
CA TYR A 57 -7.33 8.07 3.35
C TYR A 57 -6.15 8.94 2.92
N PHE A 58 -6.42 10.12 2.36
CA PHE A 58 -5.44 11.07 1.86
C PHE A 58 -5.07 12.16 2.89
N ALA A 59 -5.90 12.35 3.91
CA ALA A 59 -5.67 13.36 4.93
C ALA A 59 -4.61 12.88 5.95
N ALA A 60 -3.60 13.71 6.17
CA ALA A 60 -2.76 13.61 7.37
C ALA A 60 -3.51 14.21 8.56
N SER A 61 -3.43 13.55 9.73
CA SER A 61 -4.05 14.08 10.95
C SER A 61 -3.05 14.99 11.67
N GLN A 62 -3.45 16.22 12.00
CA GLN A 62 -2.68 17.04 12.92
C GLN A 62 -3.11 16.76 14.36
N ALA A 63 -2.26 16.10 15.15
CA ALA A 63 -2.46 16.08 16.60
C ALA A 63 -2.14 17.47 17.15
N ARG A 64 -2.95 17.94 18.11
CA ARG A 64 -2.80 19.25 18.82
C ARG A 64 -1.44 19.47 19.51
N ALA A 65 -0.50 18.52 19.45
CA ALA A 65 0.81 18.54 20.09
C ALA A 65 1.99 18.41 19.10
N GLY A 66 1.79 18.70 17.80
CA GLY A 66 2.88 18.79 16.82
C GLY A 66 3.39 17.47 16.25
N GLN A 67 2.89 16.31 16.71
CA GLN A 67 3.10 15.02 16.08
C GLN A 67 1.91 14.68 15.18
N GLY A 68 1.93 15.14 13.94
CA GLY A 68 0.94 14.73 12.95
C GLY A 68 1.08 13.25 12.61
N SER A 69 -0.04 12.54 12.47
CA SER A 69 -0.04 11.17 11.95
C SER A 69 -0.07 11.21 10.41
N PRO A 70 0.76 10.40 9.73
CA PRO A 70 0.75 10.33 8.27
C PRO A 70 -0.63 9.87 7.77
N SER A 71 -0.96 10.23 6.54
CA SER A 71 -2.17 9.74 5.88
C SER A 71 -2.13 8.22 5.72
N LYS A 72 -3.29 7.59 5.46
CA LYS A 72 -3.32 6.14 5.18
C LYS A 72 -2.46 5.80 3.96
N ILE A 73 -2.49 6.64 2.91
CA ILE A 73 -1.66 6.44 1.71
C ILE A 73 -0.18 6.49 2.04
N GLU A 74 0.26 7.49 2.80
CA GLU A 74 1.66 7.61 3.20
C GLU A 74 2.10 6.42 4.07
N ARG A 75 1.27 6.05 5.05
CA ARG A 75 1.56 4.97 5.98
C ARG A 75 1.64 3.60 5.30
N ASP A 76 0.71 3.32 4.38
CA ASP A 76 0.53 1.98 3.81
C ASP A 76 1.31 1.77 2.51
N PHE A 77 1.71 2.85 1.80
CA PHE A 77 2.47 2.76 0.54
C PHE A 77 3.80 3.49 0.60
N THR A 78 3.78 4.82 0.74
CA THR A 78 4.99 5.65 0.58
C THR A 78 6.06 5.31 1.61
N ASN A 79 5.68 5.08 2.88
CA ASN A 79 6.61 4.70 3.93
C ASN A 79 7.22 3.30 3.69
N PRO A 80 6.44 2.23 3.43
CA PRO A 80 7.00 0.94 3.03
C PRO A 80 7.90 1.01 1.79
N MET A 81 7.49 1.74 0.74
CA MET A 81 8.30 1.94 -0.47
C MET A 81 9.64 2.60 -0.14
N ARG A 82 9.61 3.67 0.67
CA ARG A 82 10.80 4.38 1.10
C ARG A 82 11.75 3.50 1.91
N ILE A 83 11.22 2.71 2.84
CA ILE A 83 12.03 1.81 3.67
C ILE A 83 12.70 0.75 2.79
N LEU A 84 11.94 0.14 1.88
CA LEU A 84 12.46 -0.85 0.93
C LEU A 84 13.52 -0.26 0.01
N ARG A 85 13.31 0.96 -0.50
CA ARG A 85 14.29 1.67 -1.31
C ARG A 85 15.56 2.00 -0.54
N LEU A 86 15.44 2.51 0.70
CA LEU A 86 16.60 2.85 1.54
C LEU A 86 17.41 1.63 1.97
N ALA A 87 16.84 0.44 1.90
CA ALA A 87 17.55 -0.81 2.13
C ALA A 87 18.41 -1.24 0.93
N VAL A 88 18.20 -0.65 -0.25
CA VAL A 88 19.03 -0.85 -1.45
C VAL A 88 20.19 0.16 -1.44
N PRO A 89 21.45 -0.26 -1.65
CA PRO A 89 22.57 0.67 -1.77
C PRO A 89 22.32 1.73 -2.85
N PRO A 90 22.64 3.02 -2.60
CA PRO A 90 22.41 4.09 -3.59
C PRO A 90 23.14 3.88 -4.93
N ASP A 91 24.28 3.17 -4.91
CA ASP A 91 25.07 2.85 -6.09
C ASP A 91 24.55 1.63 -6.86
N ASP A 92 23.50 0.96 -6.36
CA ASP A 92 22.87 -0.14 -7.06
C ASP A 92 22.06 0.36 -8.26
N LYS A 93 22.20 -0.34 -9.39
CA LYS A 93 21.53 0.00 -10.67
C LYS A 93 20.01 0.07 -10.57
N ASP A 94 19.38 -0.60 -9.60
CA ASP A 94 17.94 -0.66 -9.44
C ASP A 94 17.41 0.43 -8.47
N PHE A 95 18.28 1.20 -7.80
CA PHE A 95 17.90 2.28 -6.87
C PHE A 95 17.06 3.38 -7.55
N ASP A 96 17.52 3.87 -8.71
CA ASP A 96 16.84 4.95 -9.43
C ASP A 96 15.41 4.56 -9.86
N GLY A 97 15.22 3.29 -10.24
CA GLY A 97 13.92 2.76 -10.61
C GLY A 97 12.96 2.70 -9.42
N LEU A 98 13.46 2.34 -8.23
CA LEU A 98 12.69 2.37 -6.99
C LEU A 98 12.34 3.81 -6.59
N GLN A 99 13.29 4.73 -6.68
CA GLN A 99 13.05 6.13 -6.37
C GLN A 99 12.00 6.73 -7.30
N LEU A 100 12.15 6.55 -8.61
CA LEU A 100 11.21 7.08 -9.60
C LEU A 100 9.79 6.51 -9.41
N GLY A 101 9.67 5.21 -9.09
CA GLY A 101 8.39 4.57 -8.78
C GLY A 101 7.72 5.14 -7.52
N GLU A 102 8.46 5.26 -6.41
CA GLU A 102 8.00 5.87 -5.14
C GLU A 102 7.49 7.30 -5.41
N ASP A 103 8.32 8.10 -6.06
CA ASP A 103 8.06 9.50 -6.36
C ASP A 103 6.83 9.69 -7.25
N LYS A 104 6.71 8.89 -8.31
CA LYS A 104 5.58 8.95 -9.24
C LYS A 104 4.28 8.61 -8.53
N PHE A 105 4.28 7.54 -7.72
CA PHE A 105 3.12 7.14 -6.92
C PHE A 105 2.74 8.21 -5.88
N ALA A 106 3.71 8.70 -5.11
CA ALA A 106 3.45 9.68 -4.06
C ALA A 106 2.88 10.99 -4.62
N ARG A 107 3.45 11.50 -5.71
CA ARG A 107 2.97 12.73 -6.36
C ARG A 107 1.58 12.56 -6.94
N SER A 108 1.30 11.45 -7.62
CA SER A 108 -0.01 11.24 -8.23
C SER A 108 -1.10 11.04 -7.18
N MET A 109 -0.82 10.30 -6.10
CA MET A 109 -1.77 10.14 -4.99
C MET A 109 -2.00 11.45 -4.22
N ALA A 110 -0.99 12.32 -4.11
CA ALA A 110 -1.19 13.66 -3.56
C ALA A 110 -2.12 14.52 -4.43
N LYS A 111 -2.00 14.45 -5.77
CA LYS A 111 -2.92 15.12 -6.69
C LYS A 111 -4.35 14.59 -6.54
N VAL A 112 -4.52 13.27 -6.53
CA VAL A 112 -5.84 12.63 -6.33
C VAL A 112 -6.45 13.05 -5.00
N GLY A 113 -5.66 12.97 -3.92
CA GLY A 113 -6.11 13.37 -2.59
C GLY A 113 -6.57 14.83 -2.52
N LYS A 114 -5.86 15.74 -3.17
CA LYS A 114 -6.27 17.16 -3.23
C LYS A 114 -7.67 17.34 -3.84
N VAL A 115 -7.96 16.64 -4.94
CA VAL A 115 -9.25 16.74 -5.64
C VAL A 115 -10.36 16.07 -4.82
N VAL A 116 -10.11 14.84 -4.35
CA VAL A 116 -11.08 14.06 -3.57
C VAL A 116 -11.43 14.75 -2.24
N SER A 117 -10.43 15.30 -1.54
CA SER A 117 -10.67 16.01 -0.27
C SER A 117 -11.39 17.35 -0.45
N ALA A 118 -11.21 18.04 -1.57
CA ALA A 118 -11.93 19.29 -1.86
C ALA A 118 -13.44 19.05 -2.02
N ALA A 119 -13.84 17.89 -2.56
CA ALA A 119 -15.24 17.52 -2.74
C ALA A 119 -15.92 16.98 -1.46
N GLY A 120 -15.15 16.59 -0.46
CA GLY A 120 -15.64 16.02 0.80
C GLY A 120 -15.83 17.02 1.94
N GLY A 121 -15.71 18.32 1.68
CA GLY A 121 -15.91 19.37 2.69
C GLY A 121 -17.38 19.62 3.02
N ASP A 122 -17.63 20.32 4.15
CA ASP A 122 -18.98 20.69 4.61
C ASP A 122 -19.72 21.65 3.64
N ILE A 123 -19.00 22.24 2.68
CA ILE A 123 -19.55 23.14 1.67
C ILE A 123 -19.81 22.32 0.40
N PRO A 124 -21.02 22.37 -0.19
CA PRO A 124 -21.29 21.74 -1.48
C PRO A 124 -20.36 22.32 -2.56
N VAL A 125 -19.35 21.57 -2.95
CA VAL A 125 -18.49 21.88 -4.10
C VAL A 125 -19.07 21.14 -5.30
N GLU A 126 -19.33 21.86 -6.39
CA GLU A 126 -19.78 21.25 -7.63
C GLU A 126 -18.63 20.44 -8.25
N ILE A 127 -18.76 19.12 -8.28
CA ILE A 127 -17.77 18.22 -8.88
C ILE A 127 -17.86 18.36 -10.40
N THR A 128 -16.80 18.88 -11.02
CA THR A 128 -16.76 19.09 -12.46
C THR A 128 -16.27 17.85 -13.20
N LYS A 129 -16.54 17.78 -14.51
CA LYS A 129 -15.94 16.75 -15.37
C LYS A 129 -14.41 16.81 -15.41
N ALA A 130 -13.82 17.97 -15.14
CA ALA A 130 -12.37 18.13 -15.07
C ALA A 130 -11.80 17.47 -13.82
N ASP A 131 -12.50 17.55 -12.69
CA ASP A 131 -12.10 16.90 -11.44
C ASP A 131 -12.11 15.38 -11.58
N VAL A 132 -13.17 14.83 -12.18
CA VAL A 132 -13.26 13.39 -12.45
C VAL A 132 -12.10 12.92 -13.32
N ARG A 133 -11.79 13.64 -14.41
CA ARG A 133 -10.64 13.32 -15.28
C ARG A 133 -9.31 13.42 -14.54
N ALA A 134 -9.12 14.45 -13.73
CA ALA A 134 -7.90 14.63 -12.94
C ALA A 134 -7.68 13.46 -11.96
N VAL A 135 -8.76 12.94 -11.37
CA VAL A 135 -8.71 11.75 -10.52
C VAL A 135 -8.40 10.49 -11.34
N GLU A 136 -9.06 10.28 -12.49
CA GLU A 136 -8.78 9.14 -13.36
C GLU A 136 -7.32 9.11 -13.84
N ASP A 137 -6.80 10.24 -14.31
CA ASP A 137 -5.41 10.39 -14.77
C ASP A 137 -4.42 10.19 -13.61
N GLY A 138 -4.71 10.77 -12.44
CA GLY A 138 -3.90 10.59 -11.23
C GLY A 138 -3.86 9.14 -10.74
N MET A 139 -4.98 8.42 -10.83
CA MET A 139 -5.06 7.00 -10.48
C MET A 139 -4.26 6.12 -11.45
N GLU A 140 -4.29 6.42 -12.75
CA GLU A 140 -3.46 5.72 -13.73
C GLU A 140 -1.96 6.04 -13.54
N GLU A 141 -1.60 7.29 -13.27
CA GLU A 141 -0.23 7.67 -12.92
C GLU A 141 0.25 6.92 -11.65
N ALA A 142 -0.62 6.81 -10.63
CA ALA A 142 -0.33 6.06 -9.40
C ALA A 142 -0.11 4.58 -9.69
N ARG A 143 -1.00 3.95 -10.47
CA ARG A 143 -0.87 2.55 -10.87
C ARG A 143 0.48 2.30 -11.57
N GLN A 144 0.87 3.17 -12.49
CA GLN A 144 2.16 3.07 -13.18
C GLN A 144 3.34 3.23 -12.24
N GLY A 145 3.30 4.19 -11.30
CA GLY A 145 4.34 4.36 -10.28
C GLY A 145 4.49 3.14 -9.37
N LEU A 146 3.36 2.60 -8.88
CA LEU A 146 3.32 1.39 -8.05
C LEU A 146 3.89 0.17 -8.81
N ASN A 147 3.48 -0.04 -10.05
CA ASN A 147 4.00 -1.14 -10.86
C ASN A 147 5.48 -0.98 -11.18
N MET A 148 5.94 0.24 -11.49
CA MET A 148 7.36 0.52 -11.69
C MET A 148 8.17 0.15 -10.45
N PHE A 149 7.70 0.55 -9.27
CA PHE A 149 8.34 0.20 -8.00
C PHE A 149 8.39 -1.32 -7.79
N ILE A 150 7.25 -2.01 -7.93
CA ILE A 150 7.16 -3.47 -7.72
C ILE A 150 8.02 -4.23 -8.72
N THR A 151 7.98 -3.87 -10.00
CA THR A 151 8.79 -4.52 -11.04
C THR A 151 10.27 -4.37 -10.76
N THR A 152 10.72 -3.16 -10.39
CA THR A 152 12.12 -2.92 -10.03
C THR A 152 12.53 -3.70 -8.78
N LEU A 153 11.67 -3.75 -7.76
CA LEU A 153 11.93 -4.49 -6.52
C LEU A 153 12.04 -6.00 -6.78
N ASN A 154 11.10 -6.57 -7.52
CA ASN A 154 11.12 -7.97 -7.95
C ASN A 154 12.40 -8.30 -8.72
N LYS A 155 12.81 -7.42 -9.64
CA LYS A 155 14.05 -7.58 -10.41
C LYS A 155 15.30 -7.51 -9.55
N ALA A 156 15.40 -6.53 -8.63
CA ALA A 156 16.54 -6.35 -7.74
C ALA A 156 16.76 -7.58 -6.85
N LEU A 157 15.67 -8.23 -6.43
CA LEU A 157 15.70 -9.43 -5.59
C LEU A 157 15.72 -10.74 -6.39
N ASN A 158 15.60 -10.68 -7.72
CA ASN A 158 15.41 -11.83 -8.60
C ASN A 158 14.24 -12.74 -8.16
N VAL A 159 13.09 -12.13 -7.84
CA VAL A 159 11.85 -12.80 -7.43
C VAL A 159 10.66 -12.34 -8.27
N ASP A 160 9.57 -13.10 -8.27
CA ASP A 160 8.28 -12.70 -8.86
C ASP A 160 7.11 -12.90 -7.86
N GLU A 161 7.33 -12.49 -6.61
CA GLU A 161 6.35 -12.71 -5.55
C GLU A 161 5.29 -11.59 -5.51
N LEU A 162 5.72 -10.32 -5.58
CA LEU A 162 4.80 -9.19 -5.56
C LEU A 162 4.05 -9.08 -6.90
N LYS A 163 2.72 -8.98 -6.82
CA LYS A 163 1.84 -8.94 -7.97
C LYS A 163 1.51 -7.51 -8.38
N LEU A 164 1.61 -7.26 -9.68
CA LEU A 164 1.36 -5.96 -10.30
C LEU A 164 -0.14 -5.65 -10.37
N VAL A 165 -0.46 -4.35 -10.41
CA VAL A 165 -1.82 -3.87 -10.66
C VAL A 165 -2.08 -3.81 -12.17
N PRO A 166 -3.02 -4.59 -12.69
CA PRO A 166 -3.30 -4.65 -14.12
C PRO A 166 -3.99 -3.38 -14.59
N ALA A 167 -3.97 -3.13 -15.90
CA ALA A 167 -4.67 -1.98 -16.48
C ALA A 167 -6.20 -2.13 -16.34
N LYS A 168 -6.93 -1.03 -16.54
CA LYS A 168 -8.40 -1.02 -16.50
C LYS A 168 -8.96 -2.10 -17.45
N GLY A 169 -9.88 -2.92 -16.95
CA GLY A 169 -10.53 -4.00 -17.72
C GLY A 169 -9.81 -5.35 -17.69
N GLN A 170 -8.62 -5.44 -17.07
CA GLN A 170 -7.91 -6.70 -16.90
C GLN A 170 -8.16 -7.30 -15.49
N THR A 171 -8.14 -8.62 -15.40
CA THR A 171 -8.38 -9.35 -14.14
C THR A 171 -7.17 -9.25 -13.21
N TYR A 172 -7.41 -8.81 -11.97
CA TYR A 172 -6.39 -8.83 -10.92
C TYR A 172 -6.21 -10.26 -10.39
N PRO A 173 -4.97 -10.79 -10.32
CA PRO A 173 -4.74 -12.21 -9.99
C PRO A 173 -5.05 -12.59 -8.54
N ARG A 174 -5.28 -11.62 -7.64
CA ARG A 174 -5.51 -11.85 -6.21
C ARG A 174 -6.99 -11.80 -5.86
N SER A 175 -7.37 -12.52 -4.79
CA SER A 175 -8.78 -12.72 -4.44
C SER A 175 -9.35 -11.57 -3.62
N LYS A 176 -10.36 -10.88 -4.17
CA LYS A 176 -11.16 -9.89 -3.41
C LYS A 176 -11.83 -10.52 -2.18
N GLY A 177 -12.26 -11.77 -2.28
CA GLY A 177 -12.89 -12.49 -1.15
C GLY A 177 -11.92 -12.66 0.03
N ARG A 178 -10.69 -13.09 -0.25
CA ARG A 178 -9.65 -13.22 0.80
C ARG A 178 -9.26 -11.86 1.36
N TYR A 179 -9.14 -10.83 0.52
CA TYR A 179 -8.95 -9.45 0.96
C TYR A 179 -10.02 -9.01 1.96
N ILE A 180 -11.30 -9.18 1.62
CA ILE A 180 -12.42 -8.80 2.50
C ILE A 180 -12.37 -9.57 3.83
N THR A 181 -12.11 -10.87 3.80
CA THR A 181 -11.98 -11.69 5.01
C THR A 181 -10.84 -11.18 5.89
N TYR A 182 -9.69 -10.86 5.29
CA TYR A 182 -8.53 -10.34 6.01
C TYR A 182 -8.85 -8.97 6.65
N VAL A 183 -9.42 -8.03 5.89
CA VAL A 183 -9.84 -6.71 6.40
C VAL A 183 -10.86 -6.83 7.53
N LYS A 184 -11.82 -7.76 7.42
CA LYS A 184 -12.79 -8.02 8.50
C LYS A 184 -12.09 -8.51 9.77
N GLY A 185 -11.15 -9.43 9.65
CA GLY A 185 -10.32 -9.89 10.78
C GLY A 185 -9.53 -8.75 11.42
N LEU A 186 -8.88 -7.92 10.60
CA LEU A 186 -8.16 -6.73 11.07
C LEU A 186 -9.07 -5.77 11.84
N LYS A 187 -10.25 -5.44 11.31
CA LYS A 187 -11.22 -4.55 11.97
C LYS A 187 -11.74 -5.13 13.29
N GLN A 188 -12.00 -6.44 13.34
CA GLN A 188 -12.42 -7.09 14.58
C GLN A 188 -11.33 -7.00 15.65
N CYS A 189 -10.07 -7.14 15.26
CA CYS A 189 -8.94 -6.98 16.17
C CYS A 189 -8.76 -5.52 16.63
N GLN A 190 -8.89 -4.55 15.71
CA GLN A 190 -8.91 -3.11 16.04
C GLN A 190 -9.96 -2.80 17.11
N ASN A 191 -11.17 -3.32 16.94
CA ASN A 191 -12.27 -3.10 17.87
C ASN A 191 -12.03 -3.77 19.23
N ARG A 192 -11.27 -4.88 19.29
CA ARG A 192 -10.89 -5.56 20.54
C ARG A 192 -9.73 -4.87 21.29
N GLY A 193 -8.81 -4.24 20.55
CA GLY A 193 -7.64 -3.56 21.12
C GLY A 193 -7.84 -2.09 21.53
N GLY A 194 -9.00 -1.51 21.25
CA GLY A 194 -9.28 -0.09 21.53
C GLY A 194 -8.54 0.89 20.59
N THR A 195 -8.83 2.19 20.73
CA THR A 195 -8.31 3.27 19.87
C THR A 195 -6.78 3.41 19.90
N THR A 196 -6.14 3.00 21.00
CA THR A 196 -4.68 3.02 21.15
C THR A 196 -3.98 2.01 20.25
N LEU A 197 -4.50 0.79 20.14
CA LEU A 197 -3.96 -0.17 19.17
C LEU A 197 -4.28 0.27 17.75
N ALA A 198 -5.49 0.81 17.49
CA ALA A 198 -5.97 1.33 16.18
C ALA A 198 -4.99 2.29 15.47
N ASN A 199 -4.33 3.18 16.22
CA ASN A 199 -3.36 4.13 15.67
C ASN A 199 -1.97 3.52 15.40
N THR A 200 -1.60 2.45 16.10
CA THR A 200 -0.27 1.81 16.02
C THR A 200 -0.26 0.63 15.01
N TRP A 201 -1.39 0.37 14.32
CA TRP A 201 -1.56 -0.79 13.42
C TRP A 201 -0.53 -0.90 12.31
N GLY A 202 -0.15 0.22 11.68
CA GLY A 202 0.85 0.21 10.61
C GLY A 202 2.20 -0.32 11.10
N ALA A 203 2.58 0.00 12.34
CA ALA A 203 3.81 -0.50 12.97
C ALA A 203 3.67 -1.92 13.52
N LEU A 204 2.46 -2.32 13.95
CA LEU A 204 2.22 -3.64 14.54
C LEU A 204 1.98 -4.75 13.50
N MET A 205 1.50 -4.40 12.31
CA MET A 205 1.49 -5.30 11.15
C MET A 205 2.92 -5.65 10.70
N VAL A 206 3.84 -4.69 10.82
CA VAL A 206 5.27 -4.80 10.50
C VAL A 206 6.03 -5.70 11.50
N SER A 207 5.56 -5.83 12.74
CA SER A 207 6.19 -6.65 13.78
C SER A 207 5.59 -8.05 13.96
N GLY A 208 4.49 -8.40 13.28
CA GLY A 208 3.82 -9.70 13.39
C GLY A 208 3.07 -9.95 14.71
N THR A 209 3.26 -9.11 15.72
CA THR A 209 2.80 -9.28 17.11
C THR A 209 1.27 -9.25 17.30
N MET A 210 0.47 -8.88 16.29
CA MET A 210 -1.00 -8.84 16.39
C MET A 210 -1.73 -10.00 15.70
N GLN A 211 -1.01 -10.93 15.08
CA GLN A 211 -1.65 -12.00 14.29
C GLN A 211 -2.19 -13.13 15.19
N GLU A 212 -1.48 -13.48 16.27
CA GLU A 212 -1.83 -14.61 17.14
C GLU A 212 -3.01 -14.34 18.09
N SER A 213 -3.12 -13.12 18.62
CA SER A 213 -4.18 -12.77 19.59
C SER A 213 -5.56 -12.56 18.98
N CYS A 214 -5.64 -12.45 17.65
CA CYS A 214 -6.85 -12.03 16.94
C CYS A 214 -7.35 -13.02 15.86
N GLN A 215 -6.75 -14.21 15.74
CA GLN A 215 -7.11 -15.22 14.73
C GLN A 215 -7.13 -14.67 13.29
N ILE A 216 -6.31 -13.64 13.02
CA ILE A 216 -6.13 -13.11 11.67
C ILE A 216 -5.23 -14.13 10.94
N PRO A 217 -5.52 -14.52 9.69
CA PRO A 217 -4.60 -15.33 8.90
C PRO A 217 -3.20 -14.71 8.94
N GLU A 218 -2.14 -15.52 9.07
CA GLU A 218 -0.78 -15.01 9.07
C GLU A 218 -0.54 -14.12 7.84
N ALA A 219 0.15 -12.98 7.98
CA ALA A 219 0.36 -12.08 6.83
C ALA A 219 1.08 -12.78 5.67
N ASN A 220 1.96 -13.73 5.95
CA ASN A 220 2.58 -14.58 4.94
C ASN A 220 1.56 -15.52 4.26
N ALA A 221 0.64 -16.12 5.02
CA ALA A 221 -0.42 -16.95 4.45
C ALA A 221 -1.36 -16.12 3.55
N TYR A 222 -1.64 -14.87 3.91
CA TYR A 222 -2.36 -13.93 3.06
C TYR A 222 -1.57 -13.53 1.80
N PHE A 223 -0.24 -13.40 1.93
CA PHE A 223 0.65 -13.01 0.85
C PHE A 223 0.66 -14.06 -0.28
N TYR A 224 0.76 -15.35 0.03
CA TYR A 224 0.81 -16.43 -0.97
C TYR A 224 -0.55 -16.90 -1.51
N GLN A 225 -1.58 -16.05 -1.43
CA GLN A 225 -2.93 -16.43 -1.82
C GLN A 225 -3.10 -16.76 -3.30
#